data_AF-A0A952BIE2-F1
#
_entry.id   AF-A0A952BIE2-F1
#
_cell.length_a   1.000
_cell.length_b   1.000
_cell.length_c   1.000
_cell.angle_alpha   90.00
_cell.angle_beta   90.00
_cell.angle_gamma   90.00
#
_symmetry.space_group_name_H-M   'P 1'
#
loop_
_entity.id
_entity.type
_entity.pdbx_description
1 polymer ?
#
loop_
_entity_poly.entity_id
_entity_poly.type
_entity_poly.pdbx_seq_one_letter_code
_entity_poly.pdbx_strand_id
1 'polypeptide(L)' 'MSEKIEIKVDATYGVKVKVGDNVDRGQEIGKASCTGQMVTASISGVVREIRFEPQSHEFAVVLKS' A
#
# COMPACT_ATOMS: atom_id res chain seq x y z
N MET A 1 -15.88 -14.00 -3.10
CA MET A 1 -14.55 -14.43 -2.59
C MET A 1 -13.84 -13.17 -2.12
N SER A 2 -13.26 -13.14 -0.91
CA SER A 2 -12.53 -11.94 -0.45
C SER A 2 -11.11 -11.97 -1.01
N GLU A 3 -10.73 -10.99 -1.82
CA GLU A 3 -9.38 -10.82 -2.34
C GLU A 3 -8.52 -10.10 -1.29
N LYS A 4 -7.30 -10.59 -1.06
CA LYS A 4 -6.30 -9.95 -0.19
C LYS A 4 -5.06 -9.69 -1.02
N ILE A 5 -4.64 -8.44 -1.08
CA ILE A 5 -3.42 -8.04 -1.80
C ILE A 5 -2.46 -7.32 -0.87
N GLU A 6 -1.18 -7.48 -1.14
CA GLU A 6 -0.11 -6.75 -0.48
C GLU A 6 0.55 -5.82 -1.51
N ILE A 7 0.68 -4.55 -1.13
CA ILE A 7 1.29 -3.50 -1.94
C ILE A 7 2.52 -3.01 -1.19
N LYS A 8 3.67 -2.98 -1.86
CA LYS A 8 4.91 -2.45 -1.29
C LYS A 8 5.18 -1.05 -1.78
N VAL A 9 5.52 -0.15 -0.86
CA VAL A 9 5.91 1.24 -1.15
C VAL A 9 7.12 1.63 -0.32
N ASP A 10 7.92 2.56 -0.82
CA ASP A 10 9.11 3.08 -0.18
C ASP A 10 8.78 3.81 1.14
N ALA A 11 9.48 3.46 2.21
CA ALA A 11 9.27 4.04 3.52
C ALA A 11 9.76 5.49 3.65
N THR A 12 10.73 5.91 2.83
CA THR A 12 11.28 7.27 2.80
C THR A 12 10.21 8.31 2.46
N TYR A 13 9.33 7.96 1.52
CA TYR A 13 8.24 8.85 1.10
C TYR A 13 6.96 8.68 1.93
N GLY A 14 6.88 7.61 2.73
CA GLY A 14 5.72 7.26 3.53
C GLY A 14 4.55 6.70 2.73
N VAL A 15 3.49 6.36 3.47
CA VAL A 15 2.19 5.90 2.95
C VAL A 15 1.17 7.04 2.99
N LYS A 16 0.28 7.10 1.99
CA LYS A 16 -0.83 8.06 1.93
C LYS A 16 -2.13 7.54 2.53
N VAL A 17 -2.13 6.29 3.02
CA VAL A 17 -3.29 5.61 3.61
C VAL A 17 -2.99 5.17 5.04
N LYS A 18 -4.05 4.89 5.80
CA LYS A 18 -4.00 4.38 7.17
C LYS A 18 -4.81 3.10 7.30
N VAL A 19 -4.49 2.29 8.31
CA VAL A 19 -5.27 1.10 8.64
C VAL A 19 -6.72 1.52 8.96
N GLY A 20 -7.68 0.86 8.32
CA GLY A 20 -9.11 1.18 8.41
C GLY A 20 -9.64 2.03 7.25
N ASP A 21 -8.78 2.65 6.44
CA ASP A 21 -9.22 3.45 5.30
C ASP A 21 -9.90 2.57 4.24
N ASN A 22 -10.97 3.10 3.65
CA ASN A 22 -11.51 2.59 2.39
C ASN A 22 -10.71 3.21 1.24
N VAL A 23 -10.27 2.35 0.33
CA VAL A 23 -9.41 2.72 -0.79
C VAL A 23 -10.06 2.27 -2.07
N ASP A 24 -10.07 3.14 -3.07
CA ASP A 24 -10.58 2.80 -4.39
C ASP A 24 -9.48 2.28 -5.30
N ARG A 25 -9.84 1.39 -6.23
CA ARG A 25 -8.93 0.96 -7.30
C ARG A 25 -8.39 2.17 -8.05
N GLY A 26 -7.07 2.25 -8.17
CA GLY A 26 -6.36 3.37 -8.79
C GLY A 26 -5.98 4.50 -7.82
N GLN A 27 -6.46 4.48 -6.57
CA GLN A 27 -6.06 5.46 -5.56
C GLN A 27 -4.59 5.28 -5.17
N GLU A 28 -3.90 6.40 -5.00
CA GLU A 28 -2.49 6.43 -4.62
C GLU A 28 -2.27 5.90 -3.19
N ILE A 29 -1.33 4.95 -3.06
CA ILE A 29 -0.90 4.38 -1.78
C ILE A 29 0.42 5.00 -1.32
N GLY A 30 1.33 5.25 -2.26
CA GLY A 30 2.67 5.76 -1.98
C GLY A 30 3.54 5.75 -3.23
N LYS A 31 4.86 5.62 -3.04
CA LYS A 31 5.84 5.58 -4.15
C LYS A 31 6.64 4.30 -4.15
N ALA A 32 7.09 3.86 -5.32
CA ALA A 32 7.97 2.71 -5.47
C ALA A 32 9.41 3.06 -5.11
N SER A 33 10.11 2.13 -4.46
CA SER A 33 11.46 2.33 -3.88
C SER A 33 12.54 2.57 -4.92
N CYS A 34 12.44 1.93 -6.09
CA CYS A 34 13.47 2.02 -7.12
C CYS A 34 13.29 3.20 -8.09
N THR A 35 12.04 3.61 -8.34
CA THR A 35 11.71 4.55 -9.43
C THR A 35 11.08 5.84 -8.94
N GLY A 36 10.65 5.91 -7.67
CA GLY A 36 9.86 7.03 -7.14
C GLY A 36 8.49 7.17 -7.81
N GLN A 37 8.09 6.20 -8.66
CA GLN A 37 6.82 6.23 -9.36
C GLN A 37 5.67 5.99 -8.40
N MET A 38 4.52 6.56 -8.73
CA MET A 38 3.29 6.40 -7.96
C MET A 38 2.85 4.93 -7.96
N VAL A 39 2.59 4.40 -6.77
CA VAL A 39 1.99 3.08 -6.57
C VAL A 39 0.53 3.28 -6.20
N THR A 40 -0.36 2.63 -6.93
CA THR A 40 -1.80 2.74 -6.75
C THR A 40 -2.44 1.41 -6.35
N ALA A 41 -3.62 1.47 -5.74
CA ALA A 41 -4.37 0.29 -5.34
C ALA A 41 -4.86 -0.49 -6.57
N SER A 42 -4.52 -1.78 -6.64
CA SER A 42 -4.96 -2.67 -7.73
C SER A 42 -6.44 -3.06 -7.62
N ILE A 43 -7.02 -2.97 -6.42
CA ILE A 43 -8.42 -3.27 -6.10
C ILE A 43 -9.01 -2.20 -5.17
N SER A 44 -10.34 -2.08 -5.15
CA SER A 44 -11.02 -1.35 -4.08
C SER A 44 -11.15 -2.24 -2.84
N GLY A 45 -11.00 -1.68 -1.65
CA GLY A 45 -11.11 -2.43 -0.41
C GLY A 45 -10.72 -1.63 0.83
N VAL A 46 -10.53 -2.32 1.95
CA VAL A 46 -10.13 -1.72 3.22
C VAL A 46 -8.67 -2.02 3.50
N VAL A 47 -7.91 -1.00 3.95
CA VAL A 47 -6.56 -1.21 4.49
C VAL A 47 -6.65 -1.97 5.80
N ARG A 48 -6.13 -3.20 5.83
CA ARG A 48 -6.14 -4.05 7.02
C ARG A 48 -4.87 -3.93 7.85
N GLU A 49 -3.75 -3.65 7.20
CA GLU A 49 -2.45 -3.70 7.84
C GLU A 49 -1.45 -2.81 7.09
N ILE A 50 -0.55 -2.19 7.81
CA ILE A 50 0.63 -1.50 7.28
C ILE A 50 1.81 -1.94 8.13
N ARG A 51 2.78 -2.63 7.53
CA ARG A 51 4.00 -3.10 8.21
C ARG A 51 5.22 -2.45 7.61
N PHE A 52 6.18 -2.07 8.44
CA PHE A 52 7.50 -1.65 7.97
C PHE A 52 8.42 -2.87 7.80
N GLU A 53 9.01 -3.00 6.62
CA GLU A 53 10.02 -4.00 6.26
C GLU A 53 11.41 -3.34 6.29
N PRO A 54 12.20 -3.49 7.37
CA PRO A 54 13.47 -2.78 7.51
C PRO A 54 14.56 -3.26 6.55
N GLN A 55 14.43 -4.47 6.00
CA GLN A 55 15.42 -5.04 5.07
C GLN A 55 15.35 -4.40 3.68
N SER A 56 14.15 -4.06 3.21
CA SER A 56 13.95 -3.38 1.92
C SER A 56 13.71 -1.88 2.05
N HIS A 57 13.55 -1.37 3.28
CA HIS A 57 13.14 0.01 3.54
C HIS A 57 11.76 0.35 2.95
N GLU A 58 10.81 -0.57 3.11
CA GLU A 58 9.48 -0.47 2.51
C GLU A 58 8.36 -0.58 3.55
N PHE A 59 7.18 -0.05 3.23
CA PHE A 59 5.93 -0.40 3.88
C PHE A 59 5.16 -1.42 3.03
N ALA A 60 4.77 -2.53 3.65
CA ALA A 60 3.83 -3.50 3.12
C ALA A 60 2.40 -3.12 3.57
N VAL A 61 1.58 -2.68 2.63
CA VAL A 61 0.18 -2.28 2.82
C VAL A 61 -0.73 -3.41 2.37
N VAL A 62 -1.55 -3.92 3.27
CA VAL A 62 -2.47 -5.03 2.99
C VAL A 62 -3.88 -4.49 2.76
N LEU A 63 -4.43 -4.72 1.56
CA LEU A 63 -5.82 -4.43 1.23
C LEU A 63 -6.67 -5.69 1.23
N LYS A 64 -7.93 -5.55 1.65
CA LYS A 64 -8.94 -6.62 1.56
C LYS A 64 -10.25 -6.08 0.98
N SER A 65 -10.71 -6.68 -0.12
CA SER A 65 -12.05 -6.44 -0.70
C SER A 65 -13.14 -7.21 0.06
#